data_AF-A0A7C4TDU0-F1
#
_entry.id   AF-A0A7C4TDU0-F1
#
_cell.length_a   1.000
_cell.length_b   1.000
_cell.length_c   1.000
_cell.angle_alpha   90.00
_cell.angle_beta   90.00
_cell.angle_gamma   90.00
#
_symmetry.space_group_name_H-M   'P 1'
#
loop_
_entity.id
_entity.type
_entity.pdbx_description
1 polymer ?
#
loop_
_entity_poly.entity_id
_entity_poly.type
_entity_poly.pdbx_seq_one_letter_code
_entity_poly.pdbx_strand_id
1 'polypeptide(L)'
;WDDDGRAQFAIGTKAAGTRVETPGYSEALRTEARHDAAERIRLLYVAMTRARDHLVVSMHRKTNADCHAASIAAALDGARYELLELDEPVQEAAEVTGEPPAEEPAAFTEWRERRTAAIAAASTPTAVAATTLAAASDEAADDPGLAKDPPAESTPPWRRGRAGTAVGRAVHAVLQTVDLERGTNLAEVARAQALAEGVADREDEVRMLAERALASPVVRAAVEGPGRWWREVPVAASIDGVLLEGFIDLLAEIDGQLVVVDYKTDHLDDDDLDSALDRYTVQGAAYAVALEAVLGREVSRCVFVFARRSGAVEREITDLDAAKAQARRLLRATTAA
;
A
#
# COMPACT_ATOMS: atom_id res chain seq x y z
N TRP A 1 -11.51 -6.76 -19.05
CA TRP A 1 -10.45 -7.79 -19.14
C TRP A 1 -11.12 -9.13 -19.38
N ASP A 2 -10.54 -10.03 -20.16
CA ASP A 2 -11.04 -11.40 -20.33
C ASP A 2 -10.46 -12.35 -19.26
N ASP A 3 -10.90 -13.61 -19.26
CA ASP A 3 -10.50 -14.64 -18.29
C ASP A 3 -9.00 -14.97 -18.36
N ASP A 4 -8.34 -14.66 -19.49
CA ASP A 4 -6.90 -14.79 -19.69
C ASP A 4 -6.12 -13.54 -19.26
N GLY A 5 -6.79 -12.56 -18.64
CA GLY A 5 -6.18 -11.32 -18.18
C GLY A 5 -5.77 -10.38 -19.32
N ARG A 6 -6.43 -10.43 -20.49
CA ARG A 6 -6.18 -9.51 -21.62
C ARG A 6 -7.20 -8.38 -21.63
N ALA A 7 -6.73 -7.18 -21.93
CA ALA A 7 -7.61 -6.01 -22.08
C ALA A 7 -8.38 -6.10 -23.41
N GLN A 8 -9.71 -6.16 -23.32
CA GLN A 8 -10.60 -6.10 -24.47
C GLN A 8 -11.20 -4.69 -24.55
N PHE A 9 -11.12 -4.05 -25.71
CA PHE A 9 -11.58 -2.69 -25.93
C PHE A 9 -12.42 -2.54 -27.20
N ALA A 10 -13.22 -1.48 -27.20
CA ALA A 10 -13.98 -0.98 -28.34
C ALA A 10 -13.73 0.52 -28.48
N ILE A 11 -13.43 0.98 -29.69
CA ILE A 11 -13.14 2.39 -29.98
C ILE A 11 -14.09 2.84 -31.11
N GLY A 12 -14.53 4.10 -31.06
CA GLY A 12 -15.47 4.65 -32.03
C GLY A 12 -16.93 4.37 -31.67
N THR A 13 -17.85 4.75 -32.54
CA THR A 13 -19.29 4.65 -32.26
C THR A 13 -20.00 3.84 -33.34
N LYS A 14 -21.04 3.10 -32.93
CA LYS A 14 -21.92 2.40 -33.89
C LYS A 14 -22.62 3.38 -34.81
N ALA A 15 -23.07 4.52 -34.27
CA ALA A 15 -23.83 5.52 -35.01
C ALA A 15 -23.01 6.18 -36.14
N ALA A 16 -21.70 6.36 -35.95
CA ALA A 16 -20.82 6.94 -36.97
C ALA A 16 -20.15 5.87 -37.88
N GLY A 17 -20.44 4.58 -37.68
CA GLY A 17 -19.79 3.49 -38.44
C GLY A 17 -18.29 3.31 -38.18
N THR A 18 -17.74 3.96 -37.15
CA THR A 18 -16.30 3.94 -36.83
C THR A 18 -15.94 2.91 -35.76
N ARG A 19 -16.87 2.04 -35.39
CA ARG A 19 -16.67 1.11 -34.27
C ARG A 19 -15.71 -0.01 -34.65
N VAL A 20 -14.60 -0.09 -33.93
CA VAL A 20 -13.63 -1.17 -33.99
C VAL A 20 -13.61 -1.87 -32.63
N GLU A 21 -13.73 -3.18 -32.63
CA GLU A 21 -13.80 -4.02 -31.43
C GLU A 21 -12.75 -5.12 -31.50
N THR A 22 -12.13 -5.39 -30.36
CA THR A 22 -11.29 -6.59 -30.19
C THR A 22 -12.16 -7.86 -30.22
N PRO A 23 -11.64 -9.03 -30.67
CA PRO A 23 -12.45 -10.25 -30.84
C PRO A 23 -13.19 -10.71 -29.58
N GLY A 24 -12.61 -10.51 -28.39
CA GLY A 24 -13.20 -10.90 -27.11
C GLY A 24 -14.08 -9.82 -26.47
N TYR A 25 -14.19 -8.62 -27.06
CA TYR A 25 -14.90 -7.49 -26.43
C TYR A 25 -16.37 -7.78 -26.14
N SER A 26 -17.08 -8.42 -27.06
CA SER A 26 -18.50 -8.74 -26.85
C SER A 26 -18.74 -9.74 -25.72
N GLU A 27 -17.76 -10.59 -25.43
CA GLU A 27 -17.82 -11.52 -24.31
C GLU A 27 -17.46 -10.82 -22.99
N ALA A 28 -16.36 -10.07 -22.97
CA ALA A 28 -15.97 -9.25 -21.82
C ALA A 28 -17.09 -8.28 -21.39
N LEU A 29 -17.79 -7.64 -22.34
CA LEU A 29 -18.92 -6.76 -22.06
C LEU A 29 -20.10 -7.49 -21.41
N ARG A 30 -20.35 -8.75 -21.79
CA ARG A 30 -21.41 -9.58 -21.18
C ARG A 30 -21.03 -9.99 -19.75
N THR A 31 -19.75 -10.27 -19.51
CA THR A 31 -19.24 -10.56 -18.16
C THR A 31 -19.34 -9.33 -17.26
N GLU A 32 -18.91 -8.17 -17.75
CA GLU A 32 -19.03 -6.89 -17.02
C GLU A 32 -20.48 -6.60 -16.63
N ALA A 33 -21.42 -6.73 -17.58
CA ALA A 33 -22.84 -6.53 -17.30
C ALA A 33 -23.40 -7.50 -16.24
N ARG A 34 -22.88 -8.73 -16.15
CA ARG A 34 -23.23 -9.67 -15.07
C ARG A 34 -22.64 -9.24 -13.73
N HIS A 35 -21.41 -8.73 -13.70
CA HIS A 35 -20.78 -8.20 -12.49
C HIS A 35 -21.52 -6.96 -11.98
N ASP A 36 -21.86 -6.02 -12.86
CA ASP A 36 -22.67 -4.84 -12.52
C ASP A 36 -24.03 -5.24 -11.95
N ALA A 37 -24.70 -6.21 -12.57
CA ALA A 37 -25.97 -6.72 -12.06
C ALA A 37 -25.82 -7.38 -10.67
N ALA A 38 -24.75 -8.15 -10.45
CA ALA A 38 -24.46 -8.77 -9.16
C ALA A 38 -24.11 -7.72 -8.07
N GLU A 39 -23.33 -6.71 -8.43
CA GLU A 39 -22.97 -5.62 -7.52
C GLU A 39 -24.20 -4.78 -7.14
N ARG A 40 -25.06 -4.50 -8.11
CA ARG A 40 -26.35 -3.84 -7.86
C ARG A 40 -27.20 -4.62 -6.85
N ILE A 41 -27.24 -5.95 -6.96
CA ILE A 41 -27.94 -6.83 -5.99
C ILE A 41 -27.24 -6.79 -4.61
N ARG A 42 -25.91 -6.81 -4.57
CA ARG A 42 -25.14 -6.76 -3.30
C ARG A 42 -25.39 -5.44 -2.56
N LEU A 43 -25.38 -4.30 -3.26
CA LEU A 43 -25.67 -2.99 -2.69
C LEU A 43 -27.11 -2.93 -2.16
N LEU A 44 -28.07 -3.48 -2.90
CA LEU A 44 -29.44 -3.61 -2.43
C LEU A 44 -29.51 -4.44 -1.15
N TYR A 45 -28.87 -5.62 -1.12
CA TYR A 45 -28.80 -6.48 0.07
C TYR A 45 -28.24 -5.74 1.29
N VAL A 46 -27.12 -5.03 1.14
CA VAL A 46 -26.51 -4.24 2.24
C VAL A 46 -27.46 -3.15 2.72
N ALA A 47 -28.11 -2.43 1.80
CA ALA A 47 -29.06 -1.39 2.16
C ALA A 47 -30.27 -1.96 2.93
N MET A 48 -30.77 -3.13 2.55
CA MET A 48 -31.91 -3.78 3.20
C MET A 48 -31.57 -4.40 4.57
N THR A 49 -30.30 -4.70 4.84
CA THR A 49 -29.87 -5.41 6.06
C THR A 49 -29.23 -4.52 7.13
N ARG A 50 -28.94 -3.26 6.81
CA ARG A 50 -28.26 -2.33 7.73
C ARG A 50 -29.19 -1.62 8.71
N ALA A 51 -30.49 -1.60 8.43
CA ALA A 51 -31.47 -1.01 9.33
C ALA A 51 -31.54 -1.83 10.63
N ARG A 52 -31.41 -1.16 11.78
CA ARG A 52 -31.47 -1.81 13.10
C ARG A 52 -32.91 -2.11 13.53
N ASP A 53 -33.80 -1.13 13.36
CA ASP A 53 -35.17 -1.19 13.88
C ASP A 53 -36.22 -1.14 12.76
N HIS A 54 -36.19 -0.12 11.89
CA HIS A 54 -37.16 0.03 10.79
C HIS A 54 -36.46 0.38 9.47
N LEU A 55 -36.98 -0.17 8.36
CA LEU A 55 -36.52 0.11 7.01
C LEU A 55 -37.69 0.67 6.19
N VAL A 56 -37.57 1.92 5.76
CA VAL A 56 -38.57 2.59 4.91
C VAL A 56 -38.01 2.68 3.49
N VAL A 57 -38.75 2.16 2.51
CA VAL A 57 -38.30 2.10 1.11
C VAL A 57 -39.32 2.78 0.20
N SER A 58 -38.85 3.76 -0.57
CA SER A 58 -39.66 4.37 -1.62
C SER A 58 -39.81 3.40 -2.80
N MET A 59 -41.07 3.06 -3.11
CA MET A 59 -41.40 2.16 -4.22
C MET A 59 -41.71 2.91 -5.53
N HIS A 60 -41.49 4.23 -5.57
CA HIS A 60 -41.77 5.08 -6.72
C HIS A 60 -40.90 4.71 -7.92
N ARG A 61 -41.53 4.39 -9.05
CA ARG A 61 -40.85 4.05 -10.31
C ARG A 61 -41.76 4.21 -11.51
N LYS A 62 -41.16 4.36 -12.70
CA LYS A 62 -41.86 4.22 -13.98
C LYS A 62 -42.20 2.76 -14.26
N THR A 63 -43.25 2.51 -15.04
CA THR A 63 -43.61 1.17 -15.54
C THR A 63 -42.43 0.59 -16.35
N ASN A 64 -42.03 -0.65 -16.04
CA ASN A 64 -40.90 -1.36 -16.66
C ASN A 64 -39.49 -0.77 -16.41
N ALA A 65 -39.28 -0.03 -15.31
CA ALA A 65 -37.95 0.42 -14.93
C ALA A 65 -37.07 -0.72 -14.39
N ASP A 66 -35.83 -0.82 -14.88
CA ASP A 66 -34.79 -1.68 -14.31
C ASP A 66 -34.14 -0.98 -13.11
N CYS A 67 -34.79 -1.07 -11.94
CA CYS A 67 -34.34 -0.42 -10.71
C CYS A 67 -34.61 -1.28 -9.46
N HIS A 68 -34.05 -0.84 -8.32
CA HIS A 68 -34.23 -1.53 -7.04
C HIS A 68 -35.71 -1.66 -6.63
N ALA A 69 -36.53 -0.62 -6.80
CA ALA A 69 -37.95 -0.67 -6.46
C ALA A 69 -38.71 -1.73 -7.29
N ALA A 70 -38.35 -1.94 -8.56
CA ALA A 70 -38.94 -3.01 -9.36
C ALA A 70 -38.51 -4.40 -8.88
N SER A 71 -37.23 -4.54 -8.53
CA SER A 71 -36.66 -5.79 -8.00
C SER A 71 -37.28 -6.17 -6.65
N ILE A 72 -37.44 -5.19 -5.75
CA ILE A 72 -38.11 -5.38 -4.46
C ILE A 72 -39.57 -5.76 -4.68
N ALA A 73 -40.29 -5.06 -5.57
CA ALA A 73 -41.70 -5.34 -5.82
C ALA A 73 -41.97 -6.79 -6.25
N ALA A 74 -41.09 -7.38 -7.06
CA ALA A 74 -41.18 -8.79 -7.44
C ALA A 74 -40.94 -9.75 -6.26
N ALA A 75 -40.19 -9.33 -5.23
CA ALA A 75 -39.88 -10.10 -4.04
C ALA A 75 -40.88 -9.87 -2.88
N LEU A 76 -41.78 -8.87 -2.97
CA LEU A 76 -42.73 -8.54 -1.91
C LEU A 76 -43.85 -9.59 -1.73
N ASP A 77 -44.12 -10.42 -2.75
CA ASP A 77 -45.23 -11.40 -2.76
C ASP A 77 -45.14 -12.46 -1.63
N GLY A 78 -43.98 -12.59 -0.98
CA GLY A 78 -43.77 -13.46 0.17
C GLY A 78 -43.23 -12.76 1.43
N ALA A 79 -43.11 -11.43 1.43
CA ALA A 79 -42.52 -10.66 2.52
C ALA A 79 -43.61 -10.06 3.43
N ARG A 80 -43.32 -9.93 4.74
CA ARG A 80 -44.14 -9.10 5.62
C ARG A 80 -43.74 -7.65 5.41
N TYR A 81 -44.67 -6.84 4.94
CA TYR A 81 -44.50 -5.41 4.80
C TYR A 81 -45.78 -4.69 5.21
N GLU A 82 -45.64 -3.42 5.59
CA GLU A 82 -46.74 -2.49 5.78
C GLU A 82 -46.69 -1.48 4.64
N LEU A 83 -47.81 -1.33 3.92
CA LEU A 83 -47.92 -0.31 2.89
C LEU A 83 -48.27 1.01 3.55
N LEU A 84 -47.34 1.96 3.52
CA LEU A 84 -47.62 3.33 3.94
C LEU A 84 -48.29 4.07 2.77
N GLU A 85 -49.62 4.06 2.74
CA GLU A 85 -50.38 4.90 1.80
C GLU A 85 -50.32 6.35 2.28
N LEU A 86 -49.68 7.20 1.46
CA LEU A 86 -49.64 8.64 1.68
C LEU A 86 -50.89 9.23 1.02
N ASP A 87 -52.03 9.15 1.71
CA ASP A 87 -53.36 9.50 1.18
C ASP A 87 -53.60 11.01 0.96
N GLU A 88 -52.65 11.87 1.34
CA GLU A 88 -52.77 13.31 1.16
C GLU A 88 -51.51 13.88 0.50
N PRO A 89 -51.63 14.87 -0.43
CA PRO A 89 -50.48 15.67 -0.82
C PRO A 89 -49.86 16.19 0.47
N VAL A 90 -48.55 15.96 0.66
CA VAL A 90 -47.79 16.46 1.82
C VAL A 90 -48.20 17.92 2.01
N GLN A 91 -49.06 18.18 3.00
CA GLN A 91 -49.26 19.54 3.46
C GLN A 91 -47.86 20.02 3.81
N GLU A 92 -47.49 21.21 3.32
CA GLU A 92 -46.23 21.87 3.69
C GLU A 92 -45.87 21.47 5.11
N ALA A 93 -44.71 20.80 5.25
CA ALA A 93 -44.31 20.04 6.43
C ALA A 93 -45.01 20.56 7.68
N ALA A 94 -45.99 19.81 8.18
CA ALA A 94 -46.73 20.21 9.38
C ALA A 94 -45.71 20.71 10.40
N GLU A 95 -45.88 21.95 10.89
CA GLU A 95 -45.05 22.46 11.97
C GLU A 95 -44.98 21.35 13.03
N VAL A 96 -43.77 20.86 13.27
CA VAL A 96 -43.53 19.85 14.30
C VAL A 96 -43.90 20.54 15.62
N THR A 97 -45.13 20.34 16.06
CA THR A 97 -45.71 20.96 17.27
C THR A 97 -45.41 20.14 18.53
N GLY A 98 -44.65 19.06 18.38
CA GLY A 98 -44.06 18.37 19.52
C GLY A 98 -42.85 19.14 20.03
N GLU A 99 -42.81 19.37 21.33
CA GLU A 99 -41.56 19.76 21.99
C GLU A 99 -40.54 18.65 21.68
N PRO A 100 -39.41 18.96 21.02
CA PRO A 100 -38.41 17.94 20.73
C PRO A 100 -38.04 17.26 22.05
N PRO A 101 -37.76 15.94 22.04
CA PRO A 101 -37.34 15.26 23.26
C PRO A 101 -36.22 16.09 23.89
N ALA A 102 -36.35 16.38 25.19
CA ALA A 102 -35.42 17.25 25.88
C ALA A 102 -33.99 16.78 25.59
N GLU A 103 -33.25 17.56 24.81
CA GLU A 103 -31.84 17.31 24.59
C GLU A 103 -31.18 17.49 25.95
N GLU A 104 -30.84 16.40 26.63
CA GLU A 104 -30.01 16.40 27.82
C GLU A 104 -28.62 16.92 27.41
N PRO A 105 -28.29 18.21 27.64
CA PRO A 105 -27.08 18.80 27.07
C PRO A 105 -25.82 18.15 27.67
N ALA A 106 -25.95 17.58 28.88
CA ALA A 106 -24.94 16.76 29.53
C ALA A 106 -24.65 15.46 28.76
N ALA A 107 -25.68 14.74 28.30
CA ALA A 107 -25.51 13.50 27.53
C ALA A 107 -24.87 13.77 26.16
N PHE A 108 -25.23 14.88 25.51
CA PHE A 108 -24.59 15.29 24.25
C PHE A 108 -23.14 15.73 24.46
N THR A 109 -22.86 16.47 25.54
CA THR A 109 -21.49 16.89 25.89
C THR A 109 -20.61 15.70 26.20
N GLU A 110 -21.09 14.76 27.03
CA GLU A 110 -20.38 13.52 27.35
C GLU A 110 -20.15 12.65 26.11
N TRP A 111 -21.16 12.50 25.25
CA TRP A 111 -21.00 11.81 23.97
C TRP A 111 -19.94 12.49 23.09
N ARG A 112 -19.96 13.82 23.01
CA ARG A 112 -18.99 14.59 22.22
C ARG A 112 -17.58 14.46 22.76
N GLU A 113 -17.40 14.49 24.09
CA GLU A 113 -16.12 14.26 24.74
C GLU A 113 -15.60 12.85 24.51
N ARG A 114 -16.45 11.81 24.71
CA ARG A 114 -16.09 10.42 24.41
C ARG A 114 -15.75 10.23 22.93
N ARG A 115 -16.49 10.85 22.03
CA ARG A 115 -16.22 10.82 20.59
C ARG A 115 -14.88 11.50 20.25
N THR A 116 -14.62 12.67 20.81
CA THR A 116 -13.35 13.39 20.60
C THR A 116 -12.17 12.58 21.13
N ALA A 117 -12.28 12.00 22.33
CA ALA A 117 -11.26 11.14 22.91
C ALA A 117 -11.03 9.87 22.07
N ALA A 118 -12.10 9.23 21.59
CA ALA A 118 -12.00 8.05 20.73
C ALA A 118 -11.36 8.39 19.37
N ILE A 119 -11.70 9.54 18.77
CA ILE A 119 -11.07 10.01 17.52
C ILE A 119 -9.60 10.31 17.77
N ALA A 120 -9.25 11.02 18.85
CA ALA A 120 -7.85 11.32 19.18
C ALA A 120 -7.03 10.05 19.36
N ALA A 121 -7.53 9.08 20.15
CA ALA A 121 -6.88 7.79 20.35
C ALA A 121 -6.75 6.97 19.05
N ALA A 122 -7.75 7.03 18.16
CA ALA A 122 -7.72 6.33 16.89
C ALA A 122 -6.89 7.07 15.81
N SER A 123 -6.54 8.34 16.05
CA SER A 123 -5.76 9.17 15.13
C SER A 123 -4.25 9.06 15.38
N THR A 124 -3.83 8.52 16.53
CA THR A 124 -2.42 8.19 16.78
C THR A 124 -2.01 6.99 15.92
N PRO A 125 -1.00 7.12 15.04
CA PRO A 125 -0.53 6.00 14.23
C PRO A 125 -0.09 4.83 15.12
N THR A 126 -0.85 3.74 15.11
CA THR A 126 -0.44 2.52 15.84
C THR A 126 0.68 1.78 15.12
N ALA A 127 0.89 2.07 13.83
CA ALA A 127 1.96 1.50 13.02
C ALA A 127 2.72 2.59 12.27
N VAL A 128 4.05 2.46 12.24
CA VAL A 128 4.98 3.34 11.53
C VAL A 128 5.91 2.47 10.69
N ALA A 129 5.94 2.72 9.38
CA ALA A 129 6.91 2.07 8.51
C ALA A 129 8.32 2.67 8.70
N ALA A 130 9.37 1.86 8.65
CA ALA A 130 10.76 2.31 8.76
C ALA A 130 11.12 3.45 7.78
N THR A 131 10.59 3.39 6.55
CA THR A 131 10.76 4.45 5.54
C THR A 131 10.04 5.74 5.90
N THR A 132 8.90 5.65 6.60
CA THR A 132 8.16 6.83 7.06
C THR A 132 8.85 7.49 8.25
N LEU A 133 9.47 6.68 9.12
CA LEU A 133 10.32 7.18 10.20
C LEU A 133 11.53 7.96 9.66
N ALA A 134 12.13 7.50 8.56
CA ALA A 134 13.21 8.20 7.90
C ALA A 134 12.75 9.53 7.27
N ALA A 135 11.59 9.57 6.63
CA ALA A 135 11.04 10.82 6.07
C ALA A 135 10.67 11.87 7.14
N ALA A 136 10.49 11.46 8.40
CA ALA A 136 10.20 12.35 9.52
C ALA A 136 11.45 12.96 10.17
N SER A 137 12.66 12.60 9.74
CA SER A 137 13.87 13.32 10.16
C SER A 137 14.01 14.64 9.39
N ASP A 138 14.48 15.70 10.08
CA ASP A 138 14.65 17.05 9.51
C ASP A 138 15.58 17.07 8.27
N GLU A 139 16.37 16.02 8.07
CA GLU A 139 17.36 15.88 6.99
C GLU A 139 16.77 15.28 5.69
N ALA A 140 15.52 14.79 5.70
CA ALA A 140 14.92 14.01 4.62
C ALA A 140 13.70 14.66 3.91
N ALA A 141 13.30 15.87 4.31
CA ALA A 141 12.01 16.47 3.93
C ALA A 141 11.84 16.82 2.42
N ASP A 142 12.92 16.89 1.64
CA ASP A 142 12.90 17.40 0.24
C ASP A 142 13.41 16.39 -0.82
N ASP A 143 13.53 15.10 -0.51
CA ASP A 143 14.09 14.11 -1.46
C ASP A 143 13.02 13.41 -2.34
N PRO A 144 13.06 13.55 -3.68
CA PRO A 144 12.16 12.83 -4.59
C PRO A 144 12.31 11.29 -4.55
N GLY A 145 13.44 10.74 -4.10
CA GLY A 145 13.66 9.30 -3.90
C GLY A 145 12.94 8.74 -2.66
N LEU A 146 12.64 9.60 -1.68
CA LEU A 146 11.83 9.30 -0.49
C LEU A 146 10.38 9.80 -0.62
N ALA A 147 10.11 10.70 -1.57
CA ALA A 147 8.78 11.17 -1.90
C ALA A 147 7.91 10.03 -2.46
N LYS A 148 6.77 9.79 -1.82
CA LYS A 148 5.81 8.76 -2.22
C LYS A 148 4.95 9.27 -3.37
N ASP A 149 4.66 8.38 -4.34
CA ASP A 149 3.50 8.56 -5.22
C ASP A 149 2.23 8.76 -4.36
N PRO A 150 1.28 9.62 -4.80
CA PRO A 150 0.04 9.84 -4.07
C PRO A 150 -0.69 8.51 -3.83
N PRO A 151 -1.41 8.37 -2.71
CA PRO A 151 -2.04 7.12 -2.32
C PRO A 151 -3.03 6.65 -3.40
N ALA A 152 -2.61 5.68 -4.22
CA ALA A 152 -3.52 4.93 -5.05
C ALA A 152 -4.22 3.89 -4.15
N GLU A 153 -5.53 4.06 -3.95
CA GLU A 153 -6.39 3.18 -3.14
C GLU A 153 -6.31 1.69 -3.54
N SER A 154 -5.77 1.37 -4.72
CA SER A 154 -5.59 0.01 -5.25
C SER A 154 -4.27 -0.67 -4.89
N THR A 155 -3.34 0.01 -4.20
CA THR A 155 -2.04 -0.59 -3.87
C THR A 155 -2.06 -1.22 -2.47
N PRO A 156 -1.79 -2.54 -2.34
CA PRO A 156 -1.73 -3.20 -1.05
C PRO A 156 -0.77 -2.47 -0.08
N PRO A 157 -1.09 -2.36 1.22
CA PRO A 157 -0.32 -1.55 2.18
C PRO A 157 1.19 -1.86 2.21
N TRP A 158 1.58 -3.12 1.99
CA TRP A 158 2.96 -3.60 1.98
C TRP A 158 3.75 -3.30 0.69
N ARG A 159 3.09 -2.80 -0.36
CA ARG A 159 3.76 -2.31 -1.59
C ARG A 159 4.12 -0.82 -1.53
N ARG A 160 3.75 -0.12 -0.46
CA ARG A 160 4.05 1.31 -0.29
C ARG A 160 5.52 1.50 0.13
N GLY A 161 6.28 2.31 -0.61
CA GLY A 161 7.63 2.74 -0.22
C GLY A 161 8.79 1.96 -0.80
N ARG A 162 8.56 1.09 -1.79
CA ARG A 162 9.63 0.43 -2.55
C ARG A 162 10.08 1.35 -3.68
N ALA A 163 11.28 1.92 -3.56
CA ALA A 163 12.01 2.74 -4.52
C ALA A 163 11.23 3.92 -5.18
N GLY A 164 11.79 5.14 -5.07
CA GLY A 164 11.17 6.36 -5.60
C GLY A 164 10.94 6.40 -7.13
N THR A 165 11.40 5.39 -7.89
CA THR A 165 11.20 5.31 -9.36
C THR A 165 10.74 3.93 -9.82
N ALA A 166 10.05 3.86 -10.96
CA ALA A 166 9.63 2.61 -11.58
C ALA A 166 10.81 1.68 -11.95
N VAL A 167 11.96 2.25 -12.34
CA VAL A 167 13.18 1.47 -12.56
C VAL A 167 13.73 0.91 -11.25
N GLY A 168 13.74 1.69 -10.18
CA GLY A 168 14.17 1.21 -8.87
C GLY A 168 13.30 0.05 -8.37
N ARG A 169 11.98 0.13 -8.57
CA ARG A 169 11.05 -0.97 -8.24
C ARG A 169 11.34 -2.21 -9.08
N ALA A 170 11.60 -2.06 -10.37
CA ALA A 170 11.96 -3.18 -11.24
C ALA A 170 13.26 -3.84 -10.78
N VAL A 171 14.30 -3.05 -10.46
CA VAL A 171 15.59 -3.57 -9.95
C VAL A 171 15.40 -4.33 -8.64
N HIS A 172 14.64 -3.77 -7.70
CA HIS A 172 14.27 -4.46 -6.46
C HIS A 172 13.60 -5.80 -6.77
N ALA A 173 12.53 -5.80 -7.58
CA ALA A 173 11.81 -7.03 -7.95
C ALA A 173 12.71 -8.09 -8.63
N VAL A 174 13.74 -7.67 -9.37
CA VAL A 174 14.76 -8.59 -9.90
C VAL A 174 15.56 -9.22 -8.77
N LEU A 175 16.10 -8.43 -7.84
CA LEU A 175 16.91 -8.92 -6.72
C LEU A 175 16.12 -9.85 -5.78
N GLN A 176 14.81 -9.66 -5.71
CA GLN A 176 13.89 -10.54 -4.97
C GLN A 176 13.79 -11.96 -5.55
N THR A 177 13.99 -12.11 -6.86
CA THR A 177 13.62 -13.33 -7.58
C THR A 177 14.79 -14.03 -8.26
N VAL A 178 15.84 -13.30 -8.65
CA VAL A 178 17.02 -13.84 -9.31
C VAL A 178 17.81 -14.79 -8.40
N ASP A 179 18.57 -15.72 -8.97
CA ASP A 179 19.57 -16.49 -8.20
C ASP A 179 20.68 -15.52 -7.75
N LEU A 180 20.76 -15.19 -6.45
CA LEU A 180 21.80 -14.31 -5.91
C LEU A 180 23.20 -14.93 -5.97
N GLU A 181 23.33 -16.26 -5.93
CA GLU A 181 24.61 -16.97 -5.89
C GLU A 181 25.27 -16.95 -7.28
N ARG A 182 24.48 -17.30 -8.32
CA ARG A 182 24.98 -17.50 -9.69
C ARG A 182 24.55 -16.43 -10.68
N GLY A 183 23.53 -15.63 -10.37
CA GLY A 183 22.94 -14.67 -11.31
C GLY A 183 22.25 -15.32 -12.51
N THR A 184 21.85 -16.59 -12.42
CA THR A 184 21.22 -17.30 -13.55
C THR A 184 19.90 -16.65 -13.94
N ASN A 185 19.65 -16.58 -15.25
CA ASN A 185 18.45 -16.00 -15.88
C ASN A 185 18.21 -14.52 -15.58
N LEU A 186 19.24 -13.78 -15.13
CA LEU A 186 19.11 -12.37 -14.77
C LEU A 186 18.52 -11.51 -15.90
N ALA A 187 18.89 -11.76 -17.15
CA ALA A 187 18.32 -11.04 -18.30
C ALA A 187 16.80 -11.30 -18.46
N GLU A 188 16.36 -12.55 -18.33
CA GLU A 188 14.94 -12.91 -18.45
C GLU A 188 14.13 -12.34 -17.29
N VAL A 189 14.67 -12.39 -16.07
CA VAL A 189 14.04 -11.81 -14.88
C VAL A 189 13.96 -10.28 -15.02
N ALA A 190 15.05 -9.61 -15.40
CA ALA A 190 15.07 -8.17 -15.63
C ALA A 190 14.03 -7.73 -16.66
N ARG A 191 13.93 -8.45 -17.78
CA ARG A 191 12.89 -8.22 -18.79
C ARG A 191 11.49 -8.31 -18.22
N ALA A 192 11.20 -9.39 -17.49
CA ALA A 192 9.89 -9.63 -16.93
C ALA A 192 9.50 -8.56 -15.91
N GLN A 193 10.43 -8.16 -15.03
CA GLN A 193 10.16 -7.14 -14.01
C GLN A 193 10.09 -5.73 -14.60
N ALA A 194 10.92 -5.40 -15.59
CA ALA A 194 10.83 -4.13 -16.30
C ALA A 194 9.48 -3.96 -17.00
N LEU A 195 8.97 -5.03 -17.62
CA LEU A 195 7.63 -5.03 -18.21
C LEU A 195 6.54 -4.86 -17.13
N ALA A 196 6.63 -5.58 -16.02
CA ALA A 196 5.65 -5.53 -14.94
C ALA A 196 5.55 -4.14 -14.28
N GLU A 197 6.67 -3.42 -14.17
CA GLU A 197 6.73 -2.07 -13.60
C GLU A 197 6.54 -0.96 -14.66
N GLY A 198 6.25 -1.31 -15.92
CA GLY A 198 5.92 -0.36 -16.98
C GLY A 198 7.13 0.38 -17.59
N VAL A 199 8.33 -0.17 -17.45
CA VAL A 199 9.60 0.40 -17.94
C VAL A 199 10.31 -0.55 -18.91
N ALA A 200 9.53 -1.19 -19.80
CA ALA A 200 10.02 -2.20 -20.73
C ALA A 200 11.13 -1.68 -21.68
N ASP A 201 11.12 -0.40 -22.01
CA ASP A 201 12.16 0.29 -22.80
C ASP A 201 13.48 0.47 -22.05
N ARG A 202 13.49 0.26 -20.72
CA ARG A 202 14.66 0.37 -19.85
C ARG A 202 15.13 -0.97 -19.29
N GLU A 203 14.75 -2.09 -19.91
CA GLU A 203 15.16 -3.45 -19.52
C GLU A 203 16.68 -3.58 -19.31
N ASP A 204 17.48 -3.09 -20.26
CA ASP A 204 18.95 -3.16 -20.17
C ASP A 204 19.51 -2.39 -18.98
N GLU A 205 18.87 -1.29 -18.61
CA GLU A 205 19.25 -0.51 -17.44
C GLU A 205 18.90 -1.25 -16.15
N VAL A 206 17.69 -1.81 -16.06
CA VAL A 206 17.27 -2.63 -14.91
C VAL A 206 18.22 -3.82 -14.73
N ARG A 207 18.52 -4.54 -15.81
CA ARG A 207 19.46 -5.67 -15.82
C ARG A 207 20.84 -5.24 -15.33
N MET A 208 21.40 -4.18 -15.91
CA MET A 208 22.71 -3.67 -15.54
C MET A 208 22.78 -3.28 -14.05
N LEU A 209 21.77 -2.56 -13.52
CA LEU A 209 21.77 -2.15 -12.12
C LEU A 209 21.68 -3.36 -11.18
N ALA A 210 20.85 -4.35 -11.50
CA ALA A 210 20.77 -5.60 -10.76
C ALA A 210 22.11 -6.38 -10.81
N GLU A 211 22.76 -6.46 -11.98
CA GLU A 211 24.11 -7.04 -12.12
C GLU A 211 25.12 -6.38 -11.17
N ARG A 212 25.08 -5.05 -11.04
CA ARG A 212 25.98 -4.31 -10.13
C ARG A 212 25.67 -4.60 -8.66
N ALA A 213 24.40 -4.63 -8.29
CA ALA A 213 24.01 -5.00 -6.92
C ALA A 213 24.46 -6.42 -6.56
N LEU A 214 24.28 -7.40 -7.46
CA LEU A 214 24.75 -8.78 -7.26
C LEU A 214 26.27 -8.91 -7.13
N ALA A 215 27.01 -8.04 -7.82
CA ALA A 215 28.46 -8.01 -7.77
C ALA A 215 29.02 -7.21 -6.57
N SER A 216 28.16 -6.62 -5.73
CA SER A 216 28.61 -5.85 -4.56
C SER A 216 29.31 -6.74 -3.53
N PRO A 217 30.42 -6.29 -2.92
CA PRO A 217 31.15 -7.04 -1.90
C PRO A 217 30.28 -7.67 -0.80
N VAL A 218 29.29 -6.96 -0.26
CA VAL A 218 28.41 -7.43 0.82
C VAL A 218 27.48 -8.56 0.34
N VAL A 219 26.97 -8.48 -0.89
CA VAL A 219 26.16 -9.55 -1.48
C VAL A 219 27.02 -10.77 -1.77
N ARG A 220 28.23 -10.59 -2.31
CA ARG A 220 29.18 -11.69 -2.52
C ARG A 220 29.55 -12.37 -1.20
N ALA A 221 29.86 -11.60 -0.16
CA ALA A 221 30.15 -12.13 1.16
C ALA A 221 28.97 -12.93 1.75
N ALA A 222 27.74 -12.45 1.56
CA ALA A 222 26.53 -13.14 2.02
C ALA A 222 26.31 -14.48 1.32
N VAL A 223 26.50 -14.56 0.00
CA VAL A 223 26.20 -15.79 -0.78
C VAL A 223 27.35 -16.78 -0.84
N GLU A 224 28.59 -16.33 -0.74
CA GLU A 224 29.78 -17.19 -0.72
C GLU A 224 30.10 -17.72 0.69
N GLY A 225 29.62 -17.01 1.72
CA GLY A 225 29.80 -17.38 3.12
C GLY A 225 28.98 -18.61 3.54
N PRO A 226 29.34 -19.25 4.67
CA PRO A 226 28.62 -20.41 5.20
C PRO A 226 27.32 -20.04 5.94
N GLY A 227 27.06 -18.74 6.12
CA GLY A 227 25.90 -18.24 6.84
C GLY A 227 24.62 -18.26 6.01
N ARG A 228 23.49 -18.05 6.68
CA ARG A 228 22.18 -17.97 6.01
C ARG A 228 21.90 -16.56 5.56
N TRP A 229 21.12 -16.43 4.51
CA TRP A 229 20.63 -15.16 4.02
C TRP A 229 19.18 -15.28 3.58
N TRP A 230 18.46 -14.16 3.68
CA TRP A 230 17.04 -14.06 3.39
C TRP A 230 16.78 -12.76 2.66
N ARG A 231 15.89 -12.79 1.67
CA ARG A 231 15.47 -11.61 0.92
C ARG A 231 14.06 -11.22 1.31
N GLU A 232 13.75 -9.93 1.19
CA GLU A 232 12.39 -9.41 1.43
C GLU A 232 11.82 -9.82 2.78
N VAL A 233 12.62 -9.69 3.83
CA VAL A 233 12.23 -10.14 5.16
C VAL A 233 11.21 -9.16 5.73
N PRO A 234 9.93 -9.55 5.91
CA PRO A 234 9.01 -8.72 6.67
C PRO A 234 9.48 -8.67 8.12
N VAL A 235 9.58 -7.46 8.67
CA VAL A 235 9.90 -7.24 10.07
C VAL A 235 8.85 -6.35 10.69
N ALA A 236 8.38 -6.73 11.87
CA ALA A 236 7.46 -5.94 12.66
C ALA A 236 7.75 -6.13 14.15
N ALA A 237 7.86 -5.03 14.89
CA ALA A 237 8.15 -5.05 16.32
C ALA A 237 7.37 -3.94 17.03
N SER A 238 6.81 -4.25 18.20
CA SER A 238 6.24 -3.22 19.06
C SER A 238 7.35 -2.57 19.89
N ILE A 239 7.64 -1.30 19.63
CA ILE A 239 8.65 -0.50 20.31
C ILE A 239 7.94 0.64 21.03
N ASP A 240 7.99 0.64 22.36
CA ASP A 240 7.36 1.66 23.21
C ASP A 240 5.86 1.92 22.87
N GLY A 241 5.13 0.87 22.46
CA GLY A 241 3.71 0.95 22.10
C GLY A 241 3.41 1.28 20.63
N VAL A 242 4.44 1.57 19.82
CA VAL A 242 4.32 1.75 18.36
C VAL A 242 4.70 0.47 17.65
N LEU A 243 3.88 0.03 16.70
CA LEU A 243 4.27 -1.02 15.77
C LEU A 243 5.22 -0.45 14.71
N LEU A 244 6.51 -0.70 14.85
CA LEU A 244 7.48 -0.44 13.79
C LEU A 244 7.44 -1.59 12.79
N GLU A 245 7.21 -1.30 11.52
CA GLU A 245 7.15 -2.32 10.46
C GLU A 245 7.99 -1.97 9.23
N GLY A 246 8.35 -2.98 8.44
CA GLY A 246 9.02 -2.79 7.17
C GLY A 246 9.45 -4.08 6.50
N PHE A 247 10.14 -3.95 5.37
CA PHE A 247 10.71 -5.06 4.62
C PHE A 247 12.20 -4.81 4.41
N ILE A 248 13.01 -5.78 4.78
CA ILE A 248 14.46 -5.72 4.62
C ILE A 248 14.80 -6.41 3.31
N ASP A 249 15.46 -5.71 2.39
CA ASP A 249 15.77 -6.23 1.06
C ASP A 249 16.63 -7.50 1.14
N LEU A 250 17.69 -7.46 1.95
CA LEU A 250 18.55 -8.61 2.24
C LEU A 250 19.01 -8.59 3.70
N LEU A 251 18.74 -9.68 4.42
CA LEU A 251 19.29 -9.97 5.74
C LEU A 251 20.25 -11.15 5.60
N ALA A 252 21.48 -11.01 6.08
CA ALA A 252 22.49 -12.05 5.97
C ALA A 252 23.21 -12.30 7.29
N GLU A 253 23.65 -13.54 7.50
CA GLU A 253 24.61 -13.93 8.53
C GLU A 253 26.01 -13.95 7.91
N ILE A 254 26.82 -12.93 8.18
CA ILE A 254 28.20 -12.82 7.69
C ILE A 254 29.13 -12.90 8.91
N ASP A 255 30.08 -13.83 8.90
CA ASP A 255 31.00 -14.10 10.01
C ASP A 255 30.29 -14.32 11.37
N GLY A 256 29.09 -14.92 11.33
CA GLY A 256 28.26 -15.18 12.51
C GLY A 256 27.45 -13.98 13.01
N GLN A 257 27.55 -12.83 12.36
CA GLN A 257 26.85 -11.59 12.72
C GLN A 257 25.70 -11.29 11.76
N LEU A 258 24.64 -10.64 12.26
CA LEU A 258 23.52 -10.20 11.43
C LEU A 258 23.87 -8.89 10.71
N VAL A 259 23.77 -8.91 9.39
CA VAL A 259 24.01 -7.76 8.50
C VAL A 259 22.74 -7.45 7.72
N VAL A 260 22.28 -6.21 7.83
CA VAL A 260 21.15 -5.68 7.05
C VAL A 260 21.71 -5.02 5.79
N VAL A 261 21.12 -5.33 4.64
CA VAL A 261 21.47 -4.74 3.35
C VAL A 261 20.22 -4.17 2.69
N ASP A 262 20.32 -2.93 2.22
CA ASP A 262 19.24 -2.22 1.50
C ASP A 262 19.79 -1.70 0.16
N TYR A 263 19.06 -1.94 -0.93
CA TYR A 263 19.48 -1.60 -2.28
C TYR A 263 18.94 -0.22 -2.68
N LYS A 264 19.84 0.67 -3.09
CA LYS A 264 19.49 2.00 -3.61
C LYS A 264 19.81 2.09 -5.10
N THR A 265 18.90 2.68 -5.85
CA THR A 265 19.03 2.88 -7.32
C THR A 265 19.04 4.36 -7.70
N ASP A 266 19.22 5.25 -6.72
CA ASP A 266 19.19 6.69 -6.94
C ASP A 266 20.39 7.13 -7.77
N HIS A 267 20.16 8.08 -8.67
CA HIS A 267 21.23 8.70 -9.46
C HIS A 267 21.91 9.78 -8.60
N LEU A 268 22.83 9.35 -7.74
CA LEU A 268 23.64 10.24 -6.90
C LEU A 268 25.06 10.33 -7.45
N ASP A 269 25.60 11.54 -7.54
CA ASP A 269 27.02 11.76 -7.76
C ASP A 269 27.82 11.41 -6.49
N ASP A 270 29.13 11.18 -6.62
CA ASP A 270 29.97 10.76 -5.48
C ASP A 270 29.93 11.77 -4.31
N ASP A 271 29.81 13.07 -4.61
CA ASP A 271 29.75 14.15 -3.61
C ASP A 271 28.40 14.20 -2.85
N ASP A 272 27.33 13.65 -3.42
CA ASP A 272 25.99 13.64 -2.82
C ASP A 272 25.73 12.38 -1.96
N LEU A 273 26.64 11.41 -2.02
CA LEU A 273 26.44 10.08 -1.44
C LEU A 273 26.47 10.10 0.10
N ASP A 274 27.30 10.96 0.69
CA ASP A 274 27.38 11.10 2.15
C ASP A 274 26.11 11.77 2.70
N SER A 275 25.61 12.81 2.02
CA SER A 275 24.32 13.43 2.37
C SER A 275 23.15 12.45 2.22
N ALA A 276 23.21 11.53 1.25
CA ALA A 276 22.21 10.48 1.09
C ALA A 276 22.29 9.41 2.18
N LEU A 277 23.50 9.08 2.64
CA LEU A 277 23.71 8.14 3.74
C LEU A 277 23.05 8.64 5.03
N ASP A 278 23.17 9.94 5.34
CA ASP A 278 22.54 10.52 6.52
C ASP A 278 21.01 10.31 6.50
N ARG A 279 20.37 10.49 5.35
CA ARG A 279 18.93 10.26 5.17
C ARG A 279 18.54 8.80 5.36
N TYR A 280 19.32 7.87 4.82
CA TYR A 280 19.03 6.44 4.91
C TYR A 280 19.41 5.82 6.25
N THR A 281 20.28 6.46 7.01
CA THR A 281 20.76 6.00 8.33
C THR A 281 19.60 5.69 9.27
N VAL A 282 18.57 6.54 9.32
CA VAL A 282 17.38 6.31 10.16
C VAL A 282 16.61 5.05 9.72
N GLN A 283 16.47 4.82 8.41
CA GLN A 283 15.78 3.64 7.87
C GLN A 283 16.52 2.35 8.25
N GLY A 284 17.83 2.30 7.99
CA GLY A 284 18.65 1.13 8.32
C GLY A 284 18.70 0.85 9.83
N ALA A 285 18.77 1.90 10.64
CA ALA A 285 18.71 1.78 12.09
C ALA A 285 17.34 1.30 12.60
N ALA A 286 16.24 1.71 11.96
CA ALA A 286 14.91 1.22 12.30
C ALA A 286 14.79 -0.30 12.06
N TYR A 287 15.33 -0.81 10.95
CA TYR A 287 15.41 -2.26 10.72
C TYR A 287 16.23 -2.98 11.78
N ALA A 288 17.38 -2.43 12.17
CA ALA A 288 18.19 -2.99 13.24
C ALA A 288 17.43 -3.04 14.58
N VAL A 289 16.76 -1.94 14.96
CA VAL A 289 15.93 -1.90 16.19
C VAL A 289 14.83 -2.96 16.16
N ALA A 290 14.13 -3.10 15.02
CA ALA A 290 13.05 -4.06 14.89
C ALA A 290 13.56 -5.52 14.96
N LEU A 291 14.66 -5.83 14.27
CA LEU A 291 15.28 -7.15 14.30
C LEU A 291 15.81 -7.51 15.69
N GLU A 292 16.49 -6.59 16.37
CA GLU A 292 17.01 -6.81 17.72
C GLU A 292 15.87 -7.13 18.70
N ALA A 293 14.76 -6.40 18.60
CA ALA A 293 13.59 -6.62 19.45
C ALA A 293 12.92 -7.99 19.20
N VAL A 294 12.88 -8.46 17.94
CA VAL A 294 12.22 -9.72 17.57
C VAL A 294 13.12 -10.93 17.80
N LEU A 295 14.41 -10.83 17.46
CA LEU A 295 15.34 -11.96 17.47
C LEU A 295 16.17 -12.06 18.76
N GLY A 296 16.25 -10.99 19.55
CA GLY A 296 17.14 -10.91 20.71
C GLY A 296 18.63 -11.02 20.34
N ARG A 297 18.97 -10.72 19.08
CA ARG A 297 20.34 -10.76 18.53
C ARG A 297 20.70 -9.38 18.01
N GLU A 298 21.92 -8.96 18.28
CA GLU A 298 22.47 -7.70 17.78
C GLU A 298 22.65 -7.74 16.25
N VAL A 299 22.27 -6.65 15.59
CA VAL A 299 22.62 -6.38 14.19
C VAL A 299 23.95 -5.64 14.19
N SER A 300 24.98 -6.22 13.57
CA SER A 300 26.33 -5.66 13.62
C SER A 300 26.52 -4.52 12.62
N ARG A 301 25.88 -4.61 11.46
CA ARG A 301 26.11 -3.70 10.33
C ARG A 301 24.82 -3.46 9.54
N CYS A 302 24.64 -2.23 9.08
CA CYS A 302 23.63 -1.87 8.09
C CYS A 302 24.35 -1.25 6.89
N VAL A 303 24.21 -1.89 5.72
CA VAL A 303 24.93 -1.54 4.50
C VAL A 303 23.94 -1.16 3.41
N PHE A 304 24.16 -0.01 2.77
CA PHE A 304 23.42 0.44 1.61
C PHE A 304 24.23 0.18 0.35
N VAL A 305 23.65 -0.55 -0.60
CA VAL A 305 24.27 -0.85 -1.89
C VAL A 305 23.66 0.06 -2.94
N PHE A 306 24.41 1.07 -3.36
CA PHE A 306 24.04 2.00 -4.41
C PHE A 306 24.42 1.42 -5.77
N ALA A 307 23.45 0.84 -6.46
CA ALA A 307 23.60 0.37 -7.82
C ALA A 307 23.56 1.55 -8.80
N ARG A 308 24.68 1.83 -9.47
CA ARG A 308 24.81 2.89 -10.48
C ARG A 308 25.44 2.37 -11.77
N ARG A 309 25.37 3.19 -12.82
CA ARG A 309 25.94 2.81 -14.13
C ARG A 309 27.45 2.58 -14.10
N SER A 310 28.18 3.34 -13.26
CA SER A 310 29.63 3.23 -13.12
C SER A 310 30.09 2.06 -12.22
N GLY A 311 29.18 1.40 -11.50
CA GLY A 311 29.53 0.34 -10.54
C GLY A 311 28.51 0.22 -9.41
N ALA A 312 28.71 -0.70 -8.47
CA ALA A 312 28.03 -0.62 -7.17
C ALA A 312 28.95 0.09 -6.18
N VAL A 313 28.37 0.92 -5.31
CA VAL A 313 29.07 1.53 -4.18
C VAL A 313 28.38 1.13 -2.90
N GLU A 314 29.16 0.72 -1.91
CA GLU A 314 28.67 0.43 -0.58
C GLU A 314 28.89 1.62 0.35
N ARG A 315 27.89 1.86 1.20
CA ARG A 315 28.01 2.73 2.36
C ARG A 315 27.46 2.01 3.56
N GLU A 316 28.13 2.17 4.69
CA GLU A 316 27.74 1.56 5.94
C GLU A 316 27.47 2.66 6.96
N ILE A 317 26.51 2.42 7.86
CA ILE A 317 26.26 3.33 8.98
C ILE A 317 27.47 3.31 9.91
N THR A 318 28.17 4.43 10.02
CA THR A 318 29.40 4.55 10.83
C THR A 318 29.17 4.31 12.33
N ASP A 319 28.07 4.84 12.88
CA ASP A 319 27.69 4.66 14.29
C ASP A 319 26.25 4.14 14.36
N LEU A 320 26.12 2.81 14.25
CA LEU A 320 24.82 2.14 14.27
C LEU A 320 24.11 2.30 15.62
N ASP A 321 24.84 2.37 16.73
CA ASP A 321 24.23 2.54 18.05
C ASP A 321 23.61 3.93 18.22
N ALA A 322 24.31 4.99 17.80
CA ALA A 322 23.76 6.33 17.77
C ALA A 322 22.54 6.43 16.85
N ALA A 323 22.61 5.80 15.66
CA ALA A 323 21.50 5.75 14.72
C ALA A 323 20.29 4.98 15.29
N LYS A 324 20.49 3.83 15.96
CA LYS A 324 19.43 3.09 16.67
C LYS A 324 18.81 3.94 17.78
N ALA A 325 19.62 4.70 18.52
CA ALA A 325 19.12 5.62 19.53
C ALA A 325 18.27 6.75 18.93
N GLN A 326 18.66 7.29 17.77
CA GLN A 326 17.88 8.27 17.02
C GLN A 326 16.55 7.70 16.53
N ALA A 327 16.55 6.51 15.93
CA ALA A 327 15.32 5.85 15.49
C ALA A 327 14.33 5.63 16.64
N ARG A 328 14.81 5.19 17.82
CA ARG A 328 13.97 5.06 19.03
C ARG A 328 13.41 6.41 19.51
N ARG A 329 14.18 7.51 19.43
CA ARG A 329 13.68 8.86 19.77
C ARG A 329 12.56 9.30 18.82
N LEU A 330 12.73 9.09 17.51
CA LEU A 330 11.72 9.44 16.51
C LEU A 330 10.43 8.63 16.70
N LEU A 331 10.53 7.33 17.04
CA LEU A 331 9.36 6.49 17.34
C LEU A 331 8.57 7.00 18.54
N ARG A 332 9.26 7.38 19.62
CA ARG A 332 8.61 7.98 20.81
C ARG A 332 7.92 9.28 20.47
N ALA A 333 8.52 10.12 19.62
CA ALA A 333 7.91 11.36 19.18
C ALA A 333 6.59 11.10 18.41
N THR A 334 6.47 9.98 17.70
CA THR A 334 5.22 9.61 17.00
C THR A 334 4.05 9.32 17.95
N THR A 335 4.31 8.89 19.18
CA THR A 335 3.27 8.67 20.20
C THR A 335 2.89 9.92 20.99
N ALA A 336 3.74 10.95 20.98
CA ALA A 336 3.56 12.16 21.77
C ALA A 336 2.79 13.27 21.04
N ALA A 337 2.54 13.10 19.74
CA ALA A 337 1.78 14.01 18.87
C ALA A 337 0.32 13.58 18.75
#